data_AF-A0A966WX71-F1
#
_entry.id   AF-A0A966WX71-F1
#
_cell.length_a   1.000
_cell.length_b   1.000
_cell.length_c   1.000
_cell.angle_alpha   90.00
_cell.angle_beta   90.00
_cell.angle_gamma   90.00
#
_symmetry.space_group_name_H-M   'P 1'
#
loop_
_entity.id
_entity.type
_entity.pdbx_description
1 polymer ?
#
loop_
_entity_poly.entity_id
_entity_poly.type
_entity_poly.pdbx_seq_one_letter_code
_entity_poly.pdbx_strand_id
1 'polypeptide(L)'
;ALSHVGNAHQLQFHHIFPKAVLKTTATTRETDDIANLAFISGKANRKISAKEPAAYFPEVQEANGEQPFKSQCIPTDPDLLTVERYKTFLAERRRLIAERLNEYLGSGQEA
;
A
#
# COMPACT_ATOMS: atom_id res chain seq x y z
N ALA A 1 -21.59 -18.69 17.67
CA ALA A 1 -21.90 -17.52 16.82
C ALA A 1 -21.56 -17.89 15.38
N LEU A 2 -22.54 -17.89 14.46
CA LEU A 2 -22.25 -18.06 13.04
C LEU A 2 -21.46 -16.83 12.57
N SER A 3 -20.18 -16.99 12.24
CA SER A 3 -19.37 -15.93 11.65
C SER A 3 -19.79 -15.73 10.20
N HIS A 4 -20.78 -14.86 9.98
CA HIS A 4 -21.27 -14.50 8.63
C HIS A 4 -20.28 -13.60 7.85
N VAL A 5 -18.99 -13.65 8.18
CA VAL A 5 -17.93 -12.90 7.48
C VAL A 5 -17.18 -13.89 6.60
N GLY A 6 -17.69 -14.12 5.40
CA GLY A 6 -16.99 -14.94 4.40
C GLY A 6 -15.60 -14.37 4.12
N ASN A 7 -14.64 -15.21 3.69
CA ASN A 7 -13.24 -14.85 3.41
C ASN A 7 -13.08 -13.63 2.46
N ALA A 8 -14.12 -13.30 1.68
CA ALA A 8 -14.17 -12.07 0.88
C ALA A 8 -14.17 -10.76 1.70
N HIS A 9 -14.68 -10.78 2.92
CA HIS A 9 -14.82 -9.62 3.81
C HIS A 9 -13.76 -9.54 4.90
N GLN A 10 -12.90 -10.56 5.02
CA GLN A 10 -11.77 -10.50 5.94
C GLN A 10 -10.71 -9.51 5.43
N LEU A 11 -10.13 -8.76 6.37
CA LEU A 11 -8.98 -7.90 6.12
C LEU A 11 -7.78 -8.76 5.74
N GLN A 12 -7.08 -8.39 4.67
CA GLN A 12 -5.89 -9.06 4.17
C GLN A 12 -4.76 -8.06 3.97
N PHE A 13 -3.53 -8.53 4.19
CA PHE A 13 -2.32 -7.80 3.83
C PHE A 13 -2.04 -8.00 2.34
N HIS A 14 -1.77 -6.90 1.66
CA HIS A 14 -1.41 -6.88 0.25
C HIS A 14 -0.07 -6.18 0.09
N HIS A 15 0.87 -6.84 -0.58
CA HIS A 15 2.11 -6.21 -1.03
C HIS A 15 1.77 -5.32 -2.22
N ILE A 16 1.88 -4.00 -2.04
CA ILE A 16 1.62 -2.98 -3.08
C ILE A 16 2.45 -3.32 -4.32
N PHE A 17 3.75 -3.54 -4.15
CA PHE A 17 4.59 -4.18 -5.14
C PHE A 17 4.65 -5.68 -4.85
N PRO A 18 4.07 -6.55 -5.71
CA PRO A 18 4.02 -7.98 -5.47
C PRO A 18 5.41 -8.61 -5.35
N LYS A 19 5.57 -9.59 -4.45
CA LYS A 19 6.85 -10.32 -4.27
C LYS A 19 7.40 -10.90 -5.57
N ALA A 20 6.53 -11.35 -6.47
CA ALA A 20 6.91 -11.93 -7.75
C ALA A 20 7.64 -10.92 -8.65
N VAL A 21 7.25 -9.65 -8.60
CA VAL A 21 7.83 -8.55 -9.38
C VAL A 21 9.17 -8.09 -8.78
N LEU A 22 9.32 -8.18 -7.46
CA LEU A 22 10.50 -7.71 -6.73
C LEU A 22 11.63 -8.75 -6.60
N LYS A 23 11.42 -9.98 -7.08
CA LYS A 23 12.29 -11.15 -6.79
C LYS A 23 13.77 -10.93 -7.09
N THR A 24 14.10 -10.12 -8.09
CA THR A 24 15.48 -9.83 -8.52
C THR A 24 15.96 -8.43 -8.18
N THR A 25 15.07 -7.54 -7.73
CA THR A 25 15.34 -6.10 -7.57
C THR A 25 15.33 -5.64 -6.12
N ALA A 26 14.75 -6.44 -5.21
CA ALA A 26 14.70 -6.14 -3.79
C ALA A 26 15.03 -7.37 -2.93
N THR A 27 15.56 -7.10 -1.73
CA THR A 27 15.74 -8.13 -0.70
C THR A 27 14.41 -8.54 -0.09
N THR A 28 14.37 -9.69 0.59
CA THR A 28 13.19 -10.10 1.38
C THR A 28 12.81 -9.04 2.42
N ARG A 29 13.80 -8.42 3.06
CA ARG A 29 13.58 -7.36 4.06
C ARG A 29 12.89 -6.14 3.46
N GLU A 30 13.34 -5.69 2.29
CA GLU A 30 12.70 -4.56 1.59
C GLU A 30 11.29 -4.96 1.12
N THR A 31 11.14 -6.16 0.57
CA THR A 31 9.86 -6.67 0.07
C THR A 31 8.79 -6.73 1.16
N ASP A 32 9.16 -7.19 2.36
CA ASP A 32 8.27 -7.31 3.52
C ASP A 32 8.26 -6.06 4.43
N ASP A 33 8.75 -4.92 3.93
CA ASP A 33 8.67 -3.63 4.63
C ASP A 33 7.21 -3.20 4.80
N ILE A 34 6.87 -2.63 5.96
CA ILE A 34 5.52 -2.10 6.24
C ILE A 34 5.08 -1.06 5.21
N ALA A 35 6.03 -0.28 4.66
CA ALA A 35 5.79 0.66 3.59
C ALA A 35 5.49 0.00 2.23
N ASN A 36 5.65 -1.31 2.08
CA ASN A 36 5.13 -2.07 0.94
C ASN A 36 3.78 -2.77 1.24
N LEU A 37 3.24 -2.68 2.47
CA LEU A 37 2.00 -3.36 2.84
C LEU A 37 0.80 -2.42 2.85
N ALA A 38 -0.32 -2.88 2.30
CA ALA A 38 -1.64 -2.26 2.39
C ALA A 38 -2.65 -3.24 2.99
N PHE A 39 -3.61 -2.70 3.74
CA PHE A 39 -4.73 -3.44 4.29
C PHE A 39 -5.92 -3.29 3.36
N ILE A 40 -6.38 -4.41 2.80
CA ILE A 40 -7.50 -4.43 1.84
C ILE A 40 -8.43 -5.61 2.11
N SER A 41 -9.63 -5.57 1.55
CA SER A 41 -10.54 -6.73 1.63
C SER A 41 -10.01 -7.91 0.79
N GLY A 42 -10.37 -9.13 1.16
CA GLY A 42 -10.06 -10.30 0.34
C GLY A 42 -10.61 -10.21 -1.10
N LYS A 43 -11.75 -9.53 -1.31
CA LYS A 43 -12.26 -9.23 -2.66
C LYS A 43 -11.30 -8.34 -3.45
N ALA A 44 -10.82 -7.25 -2.85
CA ALA A 44 -9.86 -6.35 -3.48
C ALA A 44 -8.53 -7.06 -3.78
N ASN A 45 -8.02 -7.85 -2.83
CA ASN A 45 -6.77 -8.59 -3.00
C ASN A 45 -6.84 -9.57 -4.18
N ARG A 46 -7.96 -10.30 -4.34
CA ARG A 46 -8.17 -11.17 -5.51
C ARG A 46 -8.29 -10.40 -6.82
N LYS A 47 -8.90 -9.20 -6.82
CA LYS A 47 -9.02 -8.36 -8.02
C LYS A 47 -7.66 -7.83 -8.47
N ILE A 48 -6.82 -7.39 -7.53
CA ILE A 48 -5.49 -6.84 -7.81
C ILE A 48 -4.51 -7.96 -8.17
N SER A 49 -4.52 -9.05 -7.41
CA SER A 49 -3.65 -10.21 -7.62
C SER A 49 -2.15 -9.82 -7.65
N ALA A 50 -1.39 -10.31 -8.63
CA ALA A 50 0.04 -10.03 -8.81
C ALA A 50 0.33 -8.90 -9.80
N LYS A 51 -0.64 -8.00 -10.07
CA LYS A 51 -0.44 -6.84 -10.94
C LYS A 51 0.53 -5.83 -10.32
N GLU A 52 1.34 -5.18 -11.15
CA GLU A 52 2.19 -4.07 -10.73
C GLU A 52 1.37 -2.82 -10.38
N PRO A 53 1.81 -1.99 -9.43
CA PRO A 53 1.16 -0.73 -9.04
C PRO A 53 0.75 0.13 -10.23
N ALA A 54 1.66 0.39 -11.17
CA ALA A 54 1.39 1.20 -12.35
C ALA A 54 0.21 0.67 -13.20
N ALA A 55 -0.05 -0.64 -13.17
CA ALA A 55 -1.14 -1.25 -13.91
C ALA A 55 -2.49 -1.17 -13.17
N TYR A 56 -2.52 -1.33 -11.84
CA TYR A 56 -3.78 -1.43 -11.10
C TYR A 56 -4.21 -0.15 -10.36
N PHE A 57 -3.28 0.76 -10.05
CA PHE A 57 -3.60 2.01 -9.34
C PHE A 57 -4.64 2.84 -10.09
N PRO A 58 -4.54 3.05 -11.42
CA PRO A 58 -5.56 3.78 -12.17
C PRO A 58 -6.95 3.14 -12.06
N GLU A 59 -7.03 1.80 -12.16
CA GLU A 59 -8.31 1.06 -12.01
C GLU A 59 -8.94 1.27 -10.62
N VAL A 60 -8.11 1.38 -9.57
CA VAL A 60 -8.59 1.59 -8.20
C VAL A 60 -8.99 3.04 -7.98
N GLN A 61 -8.24 4.01 -8.52
CA GLN A 61 -8.56 5.43 -8.47
C GLN A 61 -9.86 5.74 -9.23
N GLU A 62 -10.06 5.15 -10.41
CA GLU A 62 -11.29 5.31 -11.18
C GLU A 62 -12.50 4.77 -10.41
N ALA A 63 -12.36 3.60 -9.77
CA ALA A 63 -13.47 2.95 -9.09
C ALA A 63 -13.78 3.51 -7.69
N ASN A 64 -12.80 4.07 -6.98
CA ASN A 64 -12.93 4.42 -5.55
C ASN A 64 -12.41 5.82 -5.18
N GLY A 65 -11.87 6.57 -6.14
CA GLY A 65 -11.19 7.84 -5.90
C GLY A 65 -9.87 7.68 -5.15
N GLU A 66 -9.40 8.79 -4.57
CA GLU A 66 -8.09 8.85 -3.88
C GLU A 66 -8.13 8.37 -2.42
N GLN A 67 -9.32 8.26 -1.83
CA GLN A 67 -9.47 7.99 -0.40
C GLN A 67 -8.73 6.71 0.06
N PRO A 68 -8.82 5.56 -0.66
CA PRO A 68 -8.16 4.33 -0.22
C PRO A 68 -6.64 4.48 -0.09
N PHE A 69 -6.04 5.34 -0.90
CA PHE A 69 -4.61 5.64 -0.87
C PHE A 69 -4.27 6.62 0.26
N LYS A 70 -5.02 7.73 0.37
CA LYS A 70 -4.80 8.77 1.39
C LYS A 70 -4.94 8.24 2.82
N SER A 71 -5.91 7.36 3.05
CA SER A 71 -6.16 6.75 4.36
C SER A 71 -5.01 5.85 4.83
N GLN A 72 -4.23 5.29 3.90
CA GLN A 72 -3.12 4.38 4.19
C GLN A 72 -1.74 4.99 3.87
N CYS A 73 -1.69 6.30 3.66
CA CYS A 73 -0.48 7.06 3.33
C CYS A 73 0.25 6.48 2.10
N ILE A 74 -0.49 6.07 1.07
CA ILE A 74 0.07 5.48 -0.16
C ILE A 74 0.31 6.60 -1.19
N PRO A 75 1.56 6.84 -1.62
CA PRO A 75 1.86 7.74 -2.74
C PRO A 75 1.19 7.24 -4.03
N THR A 76 0.63 8.15 -4.82
CA THR A 76 -0.05 7.84 -6.09
C THR A 76 0.63 8.47 -7.31
N ASP A 77 1.77 9.14 -7.11
CA ASP A 77 2.59 9.69 -8.19
C ASP A 77 3.05 8.56 -9.14
N PRO A 78 2.64 8.57 -10.42
CA PRO A 78 3.04 7.56 -11.40
C PRO A 78 4.55 7.32 -11.49
N ASP A 79 5.37 8.35 -11.25
CA ASP A 79 6.84 8.26 -11.30
C ASP A 79 7.44 7.44 -10.14
N LEU A 80 6.62 7.08 -9.14
CA LEU A 80 6.99 6.21 -8.02
C LEU A 80 6.46 4.78 -8.20
N LEU A 81 5.60 4.51 -9.19
CA LEU A 81 4.89 3.23 -9.30
C LEU A 81 5.63 2.17 -10.13
N THR A 82 6.89 2.42 -10.50
CA THR A 82 7.74 1.49 -11.25
C THR A 82 8.69 0.71 -10.34
N VAL A 83 9.12 -0.47 -10.79
CA VAL A 83 10.03 -1.35 -10.02
C VAL A 83 11.39 -0.68 -9.77
N GLU A 84 11.88 0.08 -10.74
CA GLU A 84 13.14 0.83 -10.65
C GLU A 84 13.08 1.90 -9.54
N ARG A 85 11.88 2.42 -9.29
CA ARG A 85 11.61 3.49 -8.32
C ARG A 85 11.12 2.93 -6.98
N TYR A 86 11.09 1.61 -6.81
CA TYR A 86 10.59 0.94 -5.62
C TYR A 86 11.20 1.44 -4.31
N LYS A 87 12.52 1.63 -4.26
CA LYS A 87 13.18 2.15 -3.03
C LYS A 87 12.79 3.60 -2.74
N THR A 88 12.58 4.40 -3.78
CA THR A 88 12.07 5.78 -3.65
C THR A 88 10.62 5.77 -3.17
N PHE A 89 9.78 4.88 -3.69
CA PHE A 89 8.41 4.67 -3.19
C PHE A 89 8.40 4.31 -1.70
N LEU A 90 9.24 3.37 -1.27
CA LEU A 90 9.35 3.00 0.15
C LEU A 90 9.74 4.20 1.01
N ALA A 91 10.74 4.98 0.59
CA ALA A 91 11.18 6.16 1.32
C ALA A 91 10.07 7.20 1.47
N GLU A 92 9.35 7.51 0.38
CA GLU A 92 8.27 8.49 0.40
C GLU A 92 7.09 8.00 1.25
N ARG A 93 6.72 6.73 1.12
CA ARG A 93 5.65 6.16 1.95
C ARG A 93 6.01 6.14 3.43
N ARG A 94 7.26 5.82 3.81
CA ARG A 94 7.71 5.92 5.21
C ARG A 94 7.63 7.35 5.73
N ARG A 95 8.00 8.34 4.92
CA ARG A 95 7.89 9.76 5.28
C ARG A 95 6.44 10.14 5.58
N LEU A 96 5.51 9.79 4.70
CA LEU A 96 4.07 10.07 4.87
C LEU A 96 3.47 9.36 6.10
N ILE A 97 3.86 8.10 6.35
CA ILE A 97 3.43 7.36 7.54
C ILE A 97 3.95 8.04 8.81
N ALA A 98 5.24 8.41 8.84
CA ALA A 98 5.84 9.08 9.99
C ALA A 98 5.18 10.44 10.27
N GLU A 99 4.92 11.23 9.22
CA GLU A 99 4.19 12.50 9.31
C GLU A 99 2.81 12.31 9.94
N ARG A 100 2.01 11.37 9.42
CA ARG A 100 0.68 11.05 9.97
C ARG A 100 0.73 10.57 11.42
N LEU A 101 1.74 9.78 11.78
CA LEU A 101 1.92 9.30 13.15
C LEU A 101 2.29 10.44 14.10
N ASN A 102 3.18 11.34 13.68
CA ASN A 102 3.56 12.51 14.48
C ASN A 102 2.37 13.46 14.68
N GLU A 103 1.58 13.70 13.63
CA GLU A 103 0.31 14.44 13.73
C GLU A 103 -0.62 13.81 14.78
N TYR A 104 -0.79 12.49 14.72
CA TYR A 104 -1.66 11.75 15.65
C TYR A 104 -1.17 11.80 17.10
N LEU A 105 0.15 11.71 17.31
CA LEU A 105 0.76 11.75 18.64
C LEU A 105 0.82 13.16 19.24
N GLY A 106 0.47 14.20 18.48
CA GLY A 106 0.54 15.59 18.93
C GLY A 106 1.97 16.13 19.03
N SER A 107 2.97 15.42 18.50
CA SER A 107 4.38 15.85 18.52
C SER A 107 4.70 17.00 17.57
N GLY A 108 3.69 17.51 16.83
CA GLY A 108 3.75 18.72 16.02
C GLY A 108 3.14 19.98 16.65
N GLN A 109 2.71 19.92 17.92
CA GLN A 109 2.20 21.09 18.67
C GLN A 109 3.16 21.54 19.77
N GLU A 110 4.42 21.78 19.43
CA GLU A 110 5.30 22.67 20.20
C GLU A 110 6.05 23.58 19.24
N ALA A 111 5.41 24.69 18.86
CA ALA A 111 6.02 25.93 18.38
C ALA A 111 4.97 27.05 18.40
#